data_AF-A0A229TQ51-F1
#
_entry.id   AF-A0A229TQ51-F1
#
_cell.length_a   1.000
_cell.length_b   1.000
_cell.length_c   1.000
_cell.angle_alpha   90.00
_cell.angle_beta   90.00
_cell.angle_gamma   90.00
#
_symmetry.space_group_name_H-M   'P 1'
#
loop_
_entity.id
_entity.type
_entity.pdbx_description
1 polymer ?
#
loop_
_entity_poly.entity_id
_entity_poly.type
_entity_poly.pdbx_seq_one_letter_code
_entity_poly.pdbx_strand_id
1 'polypeptide(L)'
;MVTFPSQSEATTSSRGGGTGITAAVLALLGGLFHLVGVAGGAVLLAGDGDLGRSLLTFATHLLLAVALITGGVGLVLAKEFGRVATIIGAAAALVVYLLVLVLGAFGVYFLGLLDGDVPLVYLGVLCVPAIGTLVLACLPPTARWVRQGWS
;
A
#
# COMPACT_ATOMS: atom_id res chain seq x y z
N MET A 1 -11.81 -34.55 45.77
CA MET A 1 -12.52 -33.51 44.99
C MET A 1 -11.46 -32.73 44.24
N VAL A 2 -11.31 -32.98 42.94
CA VAL A 2 -10.28 -32.33 42.12
C VAL A 2 -10.90 -31.07 41.54
N THR A 3 -10.46 -29.90 42.00
CA THR A 3 -10.84 -28.60 41.42
C THR A 3 -9.98 -28.35 40.19
N PHE A 4 -10.59 -28.44 39.00
CA PHE A 4 -9.98 -27.94 37.77
C PHE A 4 -10.02 -26.41 37.79
N PRO A 5 -8.93 -25.70 37.44
CA PRO A 5 -9.01 -24.26 37.25
C PRO A 5 -10.05 -23.95 36.18
N SER A 6 -10.98 -23.04 36.49
CA SER A 6 -11.89 -22.48 35.50
C SER A 6 -11.08 -21.73 34.46
N GLN A 7 -11.54 -21.73 33.20
CA GLN A 7 -10.89 -21.08 32.06
C GLN A 7 -10.85 -19.53 32.14
N SER A 8 -10.72 -18.94 33.34
CA SER A 8 -10.77 -17.50 33.55
C SER A 8 -9.53 -16.75 33.07
N GLU A 9 -8.47 -17.44 32.64
CA GLU A 9 -7.47 -16.86 31.74
C GLU A 9 -7.89 -17.09 30.28
N ALA A 10 -9.11 -16.68 29.94
CA ALA A 10 -9.46 -16.43 28.56
C ALA A 10 -8.51 -15.32 28.09
N THR A 11 -7.39 -15.73 27.47
CA THR A 11 -6.50 -14.82 26.74
C THR A 11 -7.38 -13.85 25.99
N THR A 12 -7.35 -12.57 26.38
CA THR A 12 -8.17 -11.54 25.76
C THR A 12 -7.64 -11.45 24.33
N SER A 13 -8.25 -12.19 23.40
CA SER A 13 -7.73 -12.28 22.04
C SER A 13 -7.68 -10.85 21.52
N SER A 14 -6.48 -10.37 21.20
CA SER A 14 -6.27 -9.01 20.72
C SER A 14 -7.32 -8.69 19.64
N ARG A 15 -8.00 -7.55 19.79
CA ARG A 15 -9.01 -7.08 18.82
C ARG A 15 -8.43 -6.85 17.41
N GLY A 16 -7.10 -6.99 17.25
CA GLY A 16 -6.41 -6.91 15.96
C GLY A 16 -5.93 -5.51 15.59
N GLY A 17 -6.02 -4.55 16.52
CA GLY A 17 -5.59 -3.16 16.28
C GLY A 17 -4.12 -3.05 15.87
N GLY A 18 -3.24 -3.89 16.41
CA GLY A 18 -1.82 -3.89 16.02
C GLY A 18 -1.61 -4.16 14.53
N THR A 19 -2.23 -5.21 13.97
CA THR A 19 -2.09 -5.52 12.53
C THR A 19 -2.76 -4.46 11.66
N GLY A 20 -3.91 -3.95 12.09
CA GLY A 20 -4.65 -2.92 11.36
C GLY A 20 -3.90 -1.58 11.31
N ILE A 21 -3.29 -1.16 12.42
CA ILE A 21 -2.48 0.07 12.48
C ILE A 21 -1.18 -0.08 11.71
N THR A 22 -0.50 -1.22 11.80
CA THR A 22 0.69 -1.45 10.96
C THR A 22 0.33 -1.43 9.48
N ALA A 23 -0.79 -2.04 9.06
CA ALA A 23 -1.27 -1.95 7.68
C ALA A 23 -1.56 -0.49 7.29
N ALA A 24 -2.18 0.29 8.17
CA ALA A 24 -2.48 1.69 7.94
C ALA A 24 -1.20 2.52 7.75
N VAL A 25 -0.20 2.34 8.62
CA VAL A 25 1.09 3.04 8.54
C VAL A 25 1.79 2.69 7.23
N LEU A 26 1.88 1.41 6.86
CA LEU A 26 2.51 1.01 5.60
C LEU A 26 1.75 1.57 4.38
N ALA A 27 0.42 1.59 4.40
CA ALA A 27 -0.38 2.21 3.35
C ALA A 27 -0.11 3.71 3.24
N LEU A 28 -0.06 4.44 4.36
CA LEU A 28 0.24 5.87 4.38
C LEU A 28 1.67 6.17 3.87
N LEU A 29 2.65 5.37 4.27
CA LEU A 29 4.03 5.49 3.78
C LEU A 29 4.12 5.21 2.28
N GLY A 30 3.43 4.18 1.79
CA GLY A 30 3.32 3.89 0.35
C GLY A 30 2.65 5.03 -0.41
N GLY A 31 1.56 5.58 0.14
CA GLY A 31 0.87 6.74 -0.43
C GLY A 31 1.75 7.99 -0.49
N LEU A 32 2.50 8.27 0.58
CA LEU A 32 3.46 9.37 0.64
C LEU A 32 4.58 9.20 -0.39
N PHE A 33 5.12 7.99 -0.52
CA PHE A 33 6.09 7.68 -1.57
C PHE A 33 5.52 7.98 -2.96
N HIS A 34 4.26 7.60 -3.23
CA HIS A 34 3.64 7.95 -4.51
C HIS A 34 3.40 9.45 -4.69
N LEU A 35 3.16 10.23 -3.63
CA LEU A 35 3.10 11.70 -3.72
C LEU A 35 4.44 12.32 -4.14
N VAL A 36 5.57 11.76 -3.70
CA VAL A 36 6.89 12.17 -4.21
C VAL A 36 6.96 11.92 -5.72
N GLY A 37 6.46 10.78 -6.18
CA GLY A 37 6.34 10.49 -7.62
C GLY A 37 5.35 11.38 -8.37
N VAL A 38 4.28 11.85 -7.73
CA VAL A 38 3.38 12.89 -8.30
C VAL A 38 4.16 14.18 -8.54
N ALA A 39 4.96 14.63 -7.55
CA ALA A 39 5.80 15.81 -7.72
C ALA A 39 6.83 15.62 -8.86
N GLY A 40 7.48 14.45 -8.92
CA GLY A 40 8.37 14.09 -10.04
C GLY A 40 7.65 14.11 -11.39
N GLY A 41 6.47 13.49 -11.48
CA GLY A 41 5.63 13.51 -12.68
C GLY A 41 5.20 14.92 -13.09
N ALA A 42 4.90 15.79 -12.12
CA ALA A 42 4.57 17.19 -12.39
C ALA A 42 5.76 17.97 -12.97
N VAL A 43 6.98 17.72 -12.48
CA VAL A 43 8.21 18.28 -13.07
C VAL A 43 8.40 17.79 -14.50
N LEU A 44 8.16 16.50 -14.77
CA LEU A 44 8.24 15.95 -16.13
C LEU A 44 7.17 16.55 -17.06
N LEU A 45 5.97 16.85 -16.55
CA LEU A 45 4.91 17.53 -17.31
C LEU A 45 5.24 18.99 -17.62
N ALA A 46 6.02 19.64 -16.77
CA ALA A 46 6.43 21.03 -16.96
C ALA A 46 7.60 21.19 -17.94
N GLY A 47 8.28 20.10 -18.29
CA GLY A 47 9.36 20.11 -19.29
C GLY A 47 8.88 19.75 -20.70
N ASP A 48 9.80 19.84 -21.66
CA ASP A 48 9.52 19.58 -23.09
C ASP A 48 9.65 18.09 -23.47
N GLY A 49 9.39 17.19 -22.52
CA GLY A 49 9.55 15.75 -22.69
C GLY A 49 8.36 15.06 -23.38
N ASP A 50 8.38 13.73 -23.39
CA ASP A 50 7.26 12.92 -23.87
C ASP A 50 6.02 13.11 -22.97
N LEU A 51 5.05 13.90 -23.46
CA LEU A 51 3.82 14.22 -22.75
C LEU A 51 3.04 12.98 -22.33
N GLY A 52 3.01 11.94 -23.17
CA GLY A 52 2.30 10.69 -22.88
C GLY A 52 2.93 9.96 -21.70
N ARG A 53 4.26 9.81 -21.71
CA ARG A 53 5.03 9.22 -20.59
C ARG A 53 4.88 10.04 -19.31
N SER A 54 4.91 11.36 -19.41
CA SER A 54 4.75 12.28 -18.27
C SER A 54 3.36 12.18 -17.65
N LEU A 55 2.29 12.22 -18.47
CA LEU A 55 0.91 12.08 -18.01
C LEU A 55 0.66 10.70 -17.38
N LEU A 56 1.13 9.63 -18.02
CA LEU A 56 0.99 8.27 -17.50
C LEU A 56 1.69 8.12 -16.15
N THR A 57 2.91 8.64 -16.02
CA THR A 57 3.67 8.63 -14.75
C THR A 57 2.94 9.41 -13.66
N PHE A 58 2.54 10.65 -13.95
CA PHE A 58 1.82 11.50 -13.00
C PHE A 58 0.51 10.86 -12.54
N ALA A 59 -0.33 10.42 -13.48
CA ALA A 59 -1.64 9.84 -13.19
C ALA A 59 -1.51 8.55 -12.37
N THR A 60 -0.57 7.68 -12.72
CA THR A 60 -0.35 6.41 -11.99
C THR A 60 0.05 6.68 -10.54
N HIS A 61 1.00 7.59 -10.30
CA HIS A 61 1.38 7.98 -8.94
C HIS A 61 0.21 8.61 -8.19
N LEU A 62 -0.56 9.48 -8.83
CA LEU A 62 -1.69 10.16 -8.19
C LEU A 62 -2.78 9.17 -7.77
N LEU A 63 -3.14 8.23 -8.65
CA LEU A 63 -4.16 7.21 -8.36
C LEU A 63 -3.72 6.29 -7.21
N LEU A 64 -2.46 5.84 -7.21
CA LEU A 64 -1.93 5.01 -6.13
C LEU A 64 -1.84 5.77 -4.80
N ALA A 65 -1.41 7.03 -4.83
CA ALA A 65 -1.38 7.89 -3.65
C ALA A 65 -2.79 8.06 -3.06
N VAL A 66 -3.78 8.41 -3.88
CA VAL A 66 -5.16 8.56 -3.43
C VAL A 66 -5.68 7.26 -2.82
N ALA A 67 -5.55 6.14 -3.52
CA ALA A 67 -6.05 4.85 -3.03
C ALA A 67 -5.42 4.44 -1.69
N LEU A 68 -4.09 4.54 -1.58
CA LEU A 68 -3.34 4.14 -0.39
C LEU A 68 -3.56 5.09 0.79
N ILE A 69 -3.62 6.40 0.55
CA ILE A 69 -3.90 7.39 1.60
C ILE A 69 -5.34 7.25 2.11
N THR A 70 -6.32 7.16 1.20
CA THR A 70 -7.72 6.94 1.59
C THR A 70 -7.88 5.64 2.37
N GLY A 71 -7.24 4.56 1.92
CA GLY A 71 -7.22 3.29 2.63
C GLY A 71 -6.58 3.39 4.01
N GLY A 72 -5.37 3.96 4.08
CA GLY A 72 -4.62 4.15 5.33
C GLY A 72 -5.39 5.00 6.35
N VAL A 73 -5.94 6.14 5.94
CA VAL A 73 -6.78 6.98 6.81
C VAL A 73 -8.04 6.21 7.24
N GLY A 74 -8.73 5.53 6.33
CA GLY A 74 -9.90 4.73 6.66
C GLY A 74 -9.58 3.60 7.66
N LEU A 75 -8.41 2.97 7.54
CA LEU A 75 -7.93 2.00 8.52
C LEU A 75 -7.65 2.66 9.86
N VAL A 76 -6.95 3.81 9.94
CA VAL A 76 -6.77 4.55 11.22
C VAL A 76 -8.11 4.83 11.90
N LEU A 77 -9.16 5.13 11.12
CA LEU A 77 -10.51 5.36 11.62
C LEU A 77 -11.29 4.06 11.93
N ALA A 78 -10.64 2.90 11.83
CA ALA A 78 -11.22 1.56 11.97
C ALA A 78 -12.47 1.35 11.10
N LYS A 79 -12.45 1.82 9.85
CA LYS A 79 -13.58 1.72 8.90
C LYS A 79 -13.35 0.62 7.87
N GLU A 80 -14.41 -0.12 7.55
CA GLU A 80 -14.35 -1.21 6.55
C GLU A 80 -13.98 -0.71 5.15
N PHE A 81 -14.45 0.48 4.74
CA PHE A 81 -14.03 1.08 3.47
C PHE A 81 -12.51 1.30 3.42
N GLY A 82 -11.88 1.62 4.56
CA GLY A 82 -10.44 1.81 4.66
C GLY A 82 -9.69 0.53 4.35
N ARG A 83 -10.12 -0.60 4.94
CA ARG A 83 -9.55 -1.91 4.66
C ARG A 83 -9.65 -2.28 3.18
N VAL A 84 -10.82 -2.09 2.57
CA VAL A 84 -11.04 -2.40 1.14
C VAL A 84 -10.15 -1.52 0.25
N ALA A 85 -10.12 -0.21 0.50
CA ALA A 85 -9.28 0.71 -0.27
C ALA A 85 -7.78 0.40 -0.11
N THR A 86 -7.31 0.03 1.09
CA THR A 86 -5.92 -0.39 1.31
C THR A 86 -5.57 -1.66 0.51
N ILE A 87 -6.46 -2.66 0.49
CA ILE A 87 -6.25 -3.89 -0.29
C ILE A 87 -6.15 -3.57 -1.78
N ILE A 88 -7.10 -2.78 -2.30
CA ILE A 88 -7.11 -2.38 -3.72
C ILE A 88 -5.85 -1.58 -4.05
N GLY A 89 -5.49 -0.58 -3.23
CA GLY A 89 -4.31 0.26 -3.46
C GLY A 89 -3.00 -0.54 -3.43
N ALA A 90 -2.84 -1.44 -2.45
CA ALA A 90 -1.64 -2.26 -2.33
C ALA A 90 -1.54 -3.29 -3.48
N ALA A 91 -2.66 -3.91 -3.87
CA ALA A 91 -2.69 -4.82 -5.00
C ALA A 91 -2.40 -4.09 -6.33
N ALA A 92 -3.00 -2.91 -6.54
CA ALA A 92 -2.75 -2.08 -7.71
C ALA A 92 -1.28 -1.65 -7.79
N ALA A 93 -0.67 -1.25 -6.67
CA ALA A 93 0.75 -0.90 -6.62
C ALA A 93 1.63 -2.08 -7.06
N LEU A 94 1.37 -3.29 -6.56
CA LEU A 94 2.11 -4.49 -6.97
C LEU A 94 1.95 -4.80 -8.46
N VAL A 95 0.74 -4.70 -9.00
CA VAL A 95 0.50 -4.87 -10.45
C VAL A 95 1.27 -3.83 -11.26
N VAL A 96 1.27 -2.57 -10.83
CA VAL A 96 2.02 -1.49 -11.49
C VAL A 96 3.53 -1.75 -11.42
N TYR A 97 4.07 -2.19 -10.29
CA TYR A 97 5.50 -2.50 -10.17
C TYR A 97 5.90 -3.67 -11.08
N LEU A 98 5.07 -4.70 -11.16
CA LEU A 98 5.26 -5.79 -12.13
C LEU A 98 5.17 -5.30 -13.57
N LEU A 99 4.23 -4.41 -13.87
CA LEU A 99 4.08 -3.84 -15.21
C LEU A 99 5.29 -3.01 -15.61
N VAL A 100 5.85 -2.20 -14.70
CA VAL A 100 7.11 -1.46 -14.91
C VAL A 100 8.24 -2.42 -15.24
N LEU A 101 8.35 -3.54 -14.53
CA LEU A 101 9.39 -4.56 -14.80
C LEU A 101 9.21 -5.18 -16.19
N VAL A 102 7.99 -5.60 -16.52
CA VAL A 102 7.68 -6.25 -17.80
C VAL A 102 7.91 -5.27 -18.96
N LEU A 103 7.36 -4.06 -18.88
CA LEU A 103 7.51 -3.04 -19.92
C LEU A 103 8.95 -2.55 -20.06
N GLY A 104 9.68 -2.42 -18.94
CA GLY A 104 11.10 -2.08 -18.94
C GLY A 104 11.95 -3.11 -19.69
N ALA A 105 11.62 -4.39 -19.61
CA ALA A 105 12.27 -5.45 -20.39
C ALA A 105 12.05 -5.31 -21.91
N PHE A 106 11.05 -4.55 -22.34
CA PHE A 106 10.78 -4.20 -23.74
C PHE A 106 11.19 -2.76 -24.09
N GLY A 107 11.92 -2.07 -23.21
CA GLY A 107 12.41 -0.71 -23.44
C GLY A 107 11.38 0.41 -23.21
N VAL A 108 10.27 0.10 -22.53
CA VAL A 108 9.22 1.08 -22.17
C VAL A 108 9.34 1.43 -20.70
N TYR A 109 9.71 2.68 -20.41
CA TYR A 109 9.99 3.15 -19.05
C TYR A 109 8.99 4.23 -18.62
N PHE A 110 8.47 4.10 -17.41
CA PHE A 110 7.60 5.08 -16.75
C PHE A 110 7.79 4.97 -15.23
N LEU A 111 7.13 5.83 -14.44
CA LEU A 111 7.24 5.78 -12.96
C LEU A 111 8.61 6.23 -12.42
N GLY A 112 9.28 7.15 -13.13
CA GLY A 112 10.56 7.73 -12.71
C GLY A 112 11.80 6.87 -13.03
N LEU A 113 11.63 5.71 -13.69
CA LEU A 113 12.78 5.01 -14.30
C LEU A 113 13.36 5.85 -15.44
N LEU A 114 14.67 6.06 -15.39
CA LEU A 114 15.47 6.63 -16.48
C LEU A 114 15.92 5.50 -17.42
N ASP A 115 16.16 5.86 -18.68
CA ASP A 115 16.49 4.90 -19.72
C ASP A 115 17.82 4.19 -19.40
N GLY A 116 17.81 2.85 -19.38
CA GLY A 116 19.03 2.03 -19.38
C GLY A 116 19.22 1.08 -18.20
N ASP A 117 18.49 1.22 -17.09
CA ASP A 117 18.59 0.29 -15.97
C ASP A 117 17.22 -0.06 -15.37
N VAL A 118 17.01 -1.36 -15.13
CA VAL A 118 15.87 -1.87 -14.35
C VAL A 118 16.38 -2.11 -12.94
N PRO A 119 16.12 -1.21 -11.98
CA PRO A 119 16.73 -1.29 -10.66
C PRO A 119 16.02 -2.38 -9.85
N LEU A 120 16.42 -3.63 -10.03
CA LEU A 120 15.83 -4.80 -9.33
C LEU A 120 15.83 -4.62 -7.80
N VAL A 121 16.87 -3.98 -7.26
CA VAL A 121 16.96 -3.64 -5.83
C VAL A 121 15.87 -2.64 -5.43
N TYR A 122 15.66 -1.61 -6.22
CA TYR A 122 14.60 -0.62 -6.00
C TYR A 122 13.22 -1.28 -6.05
N LEU A 123 13.00 -2.20 -7.00
CA LEU A 123 11.76 -2.96 -7.09
C LEU A 123 11.52 -3.81 -5.83
N GLY A 124 12.56 -4.47 -5.32
CA GLY A 124 12.49 -5.21 -4.05
C GLY A 124 12.09 -4.30 -2.87
N VAL A 125 12.71 -3.13 -2.77
CA VAL A 125 12.41 -2.12 -1.74
C VAL A 125 10.96 -1.63 -1.82
N LEU A 126 10.38 -1.53 -3.02
CA LEU A 126 8.98 -1.13 -3.20
C LEU A 126 7.98 -2.27 -2.95
N CYS A 127 8.31 -3.49 -3.39
CA CYS A 127 7.42 -4.64 -3.29
C CYS A 127 7.23 -5.12 -1.85
N VAL A 128 8.29 -5.13 -1.03
CA VAL A 128 8.22 -5.61 0.37
C VAL A 128 7.16 -4.86 1.21
N PRO A 129 7.16 -3.52 1.31
CA PRO A 129 6.14 -2.80 2.07
C PRO A 129 4.74 -2.93 1.46
N ALA A 130 4.60 -3.01 0.13
CA ALA A 130 3.31 -3.21 -0.53
C ALA A 130 2.73 -4.61 -0.22
N ILE A 131 3.55 -5.66 -0.27
CA ILE A 131 3.17 -7.02 0.15
C ILE A 131 2.80 -7.02 1.63
N GLY A 132 3.62 -6.41 2.49
CA GLY A 132 3.33 -6.30 3.93
C GLY A 132 2.00 -5.61 4.19
N THR A 133 1.72 -4.51 3.50
CA THR A 133 0.43 -3.79 3.56
C THR A 133 -0.73 -4.69 3.18
N LEU A 134 -0.63 -5.36 2.03
CA LEU A 134 -1.67 -6.23 1.51
C LEU A 134 -1.94 -7.42 2.44
N VAL A 135 -0.88 -8.09 2.89
CA VAL A 135 -0.99 -9.23 3.82
C VAL A 135 -1.68 -8.77 5.10
N LEU A 136 -1.17 -7.73 5.76
CA LEU A 136 -1.74 -7.26 7.04
C LEU A 136 -3.19 -6.79 6.89
N ALA A 137 -3.54 -6.13 5.78
CA ALA A 137 -4.92 -5.71 5.51
C ALA A 137 -5.87 -6.91 5.28
N CYS A 138 -5.37 -7.99 4.70
CA CYS A 138 -6.12 -9.22 4.45
C CYS A 138 -6.31 -10.10 5.70
N LEU A 139 -5.40 -10.01 6.68
CA LEU A 139 -5.44 -10.89 7.85
C LEU A 139 -6.75 -10.76 8.67
N PRO A 140 -7.28 -11.87 9.23
CA PRO A 140 -8.50 -11.86 10.03
C PRO A 140 -8.51 -10.89 11.23
N PRO A 141 -7.40 -10.65 11.98
CA PRO A 141 -7.38 -9.66 13.04
C PRO A 141 -7.72 -8.25 12.55
N THR A 142 -7.25 -7.83 11.38
CA THR A 142 -7.59 -6.52 10.81
C THR A 142 -9.08 -6.43 10.47
N ALA A 143 -9.67 -7.52 9.96
CA ALA A 143 -11.10 -7.61 9.70
C ALA A 143 -11.95 -7.49 10.98
N ARG A 144 -11.51 -8.12 12.08
CA ARG A 144 -12.17 -8.00 13.38
C ARG A 144 -12.07 -6.58 13.93
N TRP A 145 -10.90 -5.97 13.82
CA TRP A 145 -10.66 -4.62 14.30
C TRP A 145 -11.57 -3.58 13.63
N VAL A 146 -11.69 -3.58 12.30
CA VAL A 146 -12.56 -2.62 11.59
C VAL A 146 -14.05 -2.81 11.87
N ARG A 147 -14.46 -3.97 12.40
CA ARG A 147 -15.84 -4.22 12.83
C ARG A 147 -16.10 -3.81 14.28
N GLN A 148 -15.07 -3.84 15.12
CA GLN A 148 -15.17 -3.61 16.56
C GLN A 148 -14.75 -2.20 16.98
N GLY A 149 -14.00 -1.49 16.12
CA GLY A 149 -13.54 -0.13 16.37
C GLY A 149 -12.42 -0.02 17.40
N TRP A 150 -12.19 1.22 17.85
CA TRP A 150 -11.29 1.54 18.96
C TRP A 150 -11.88 1.07 20.30
N SER A 151 -11.01 0.66 21.23
CA SER A 151 -11.41 0.20 22.56
C SER A 151 -12.02 1.31 23.41
#